data_AF-A0A6A3N5P3-F1
#
_entry.id   AF-A0A6A3N5P3-F1
#
_cell.length_a   1.000
_cell.length_b   1.000
_cell.length_c   1.000
_cell.angle_alpha   90.00
_cell.angle_beta   90.00
_cell.angle_gamma   90.00
#
_symmetry.space_group_name_H-M   'P 1'
#
loop_
_entity.id
_entity.type
_entity.pdbx_description
1 polymer ?
#
loop_
_entity_poly.entity_id
_entity_poly.type
_entity_poly.pdbx_seq_one_letter_code
_entity_poly.pdbx_strand_id
1 'polypeptide(L)'
;MTKQEAIATAEAIGNCKAASEKLGVPRRTLRDWLDNKENIDEFSRAQTSKTLKGQRAKSIMPFAHDMVTFMKDVRREEEVLWLKRVQPRWLRPYLTNKKSPESELSALMRLLQRLAAR
;
A
#
# COMPACT_ATOMS: atom_id res chain seq x y z
N MET A 1 5.62 9.29 26.43
CA MET A 1 4.36 9.15 27.17
C MET A 1 3.40 8.28 26.38
N THR A 2 3.03 7.13 26.91
CA THR A 2 2.01 6.24 26.33
C THR A 2 0.60 6.68 26.72
N LYS A 3 -0.44 6.20 26.03
CA LYS A 3 -1.84 6.50 26.40
C LYS A 3 -2.17 5.98 27.81
N GLN A 4 -1.63 4.82 28.19
CA GLN A 4 -1.83 4.21 29.51
C GLN A 4 -1.19 5.06 30.62
N GLU A 5 0.03 5.58 30.41
CA GLU A 5 0.68 6.50 31.36
C GLU A 5 -0.12 7.79 31.57
N ALA A 6 -0.72 8.31 30.49
CA ALA A 6 -1.56 9.50 30.54
C ALA A 6 -2.87 9.24 31.29
N ILE A 7 -3.49 8.08 31.08
CA ILE A 7 -4.69 7.62 31.81
C ILE A 7 -4.38 7.45 33.30
N ALA A 8 -3.32 6.71 33.66
CA ALA A 8 -2.93 6.50 35.05
C ALA A 8 -2.64 7.83 35.78
N THR A 9 -2.00 8.79 35.10
CA THR A 9 -1.77 10.12 35.66
C THR A 9 -3.07 10.92 35.80
N ALA A 10 -4.00 10.80 34.87
CA ALA A 10 -5.30 11.47 34.94
C ALA A 10 -6.19 10.91 36.07
N GLU A 11 -6.15 9.60 36.30
CA GLU A 11 -6.85 8.94 37.42
C GLU A 11 -6.28 9.35 38.78
N ALA A 12 -4.95 9.37 38.91
CA ALA A 12 -4.29 9.82 40.14
C ALA A 12 -4.59 11.28 40.50
N ILE A 13 -4.81 12.13 39.49
CA ILE A 13 -5.18 13.55 39.68
C ILE A 13 -6.68 13.71 39.93
N GLY A 14 -7.52 12.78 39.48
CA GLY A 14 -8.99 12.84 39.60
C GLY A 14 -9.65 13.98 38.82
N ASN A 15 -8.88 14.79 38.07
CA ASN A 15 -9.38 15.93 37.31
C ASN A 15 -8.67 16.07 35.95
N CYS A 16 -9.44 15.85 34.88
CA CYS A 16 -8.94 15.96 33.50
C CYS A 16 -8.39 17.34 33.12
N LYS A 17 -8.79 18.44 33.81
CA LYS A 17 -8.26 19.78 33.52
C LYS A 17 -6.83 19.92 34.04
N ALA A 18 -6.60 19.55 35.30
CA ALA A 18 -5.26 19.57 35.89
C ALA A 18 -4.33 18.56 35.21
N ALA A 19 -4.84 17.39 34.82
CA ALA A 19 -4.09 16.42 34.03
C ALA A 19 -3.75 16.93 32.62
N SER A 20 -4.66 17.69 31.98
CA SER A 20 -4.42 18.32 30.68
C SER A 20 -3.26 19.32 30.73
N GLU A 21 -3.25 20.18 31.74
CA GLU A 21 -2.20 21.18 31.95
C GLU A 21 -0.83 20.52 32.25
N LYS A 22 -0.81 19.43 33.03
CA LYS A 22 0.41 18.70 33.37
C LYS A 22 0.99 17.90 32.20
N LEU A 23 0.13 17.28 31.38
CA LEU A 23 0.55 16.35 30.32
C LEU A 23 0.65 17.02 28.94
N GLY A 24 0.13 18.25 28.79
CA GLY A 24 0.04 18.93 27.49
C GLY A 24 -0.96 18.26 26.53
N VAL A 25 -1.84 17.40 27.03
CA VAL A 25 -2.86 16.68 26.23
C VAL A 25 -4.20 17.39 26.40
N PRO A 26 -4.94 17.70 25.32
CA PRO A 26 -6.24 18.36 25.44
C PRO A 26 -7.21 17.60 26.35
N ARG A 27 -7.94 18.31 27.23
CA ARG A 27 -8.91 17.73 28.16
C ARG A 27 -9.91 16.80 27.49
N ARG A 28 -10.36 17.12 26.27
CA ARG A 28 -11.31 16.28 25.52
C ARG A 28 -10.69 14.92 25.19
N THR A 29 -9.47 14.92 24.67
CA THR A 29 -8.71 13.70 24.36
C THR A 29 -8.47 12.83 25.58
N LEU A 30 -8.14 13.41 26.74
CA LEU A 30 -7.98 12.63 27.99
C LEU A 30 -9.28 11.97 28.44
N ARG A 31 -10.41 12.66 28.28
CA ARG A 31 -11.73 12.10 28.60
C ARG A 31 -12.08 10.95 27.66
N ASP A 32 -11.90 11.15 26.36
CA ASP A 32 -12.16 10.12 25.35
C ASP A 32 -11.28 8.87 25.59
N TRP A 33 -10.07 9.03 26.12
CA TRP A 33 -9.20 7.91 26.51
C TRP A 33 -9.66 7.22 27.79
N LEU A 34 -10.14 7.97 28.80
CA LEU A 34 -10.73 7.41 30.01
C LEU A 34 -12.02 6.63 29.70
N ASP A 35 -12.88 7.17 28.84
CA ASP A 35 -14.11 6.52 28.39
C ASP A 35 -13.82 5.21 27.63
N ASN A 36 -12.65 5.12 26.98
CA ASN A 36 -12.20 3.92 26.26
C ASN A 36 -11.10 3.14 27.00
N LYS A 37 -10.94 3.34 28.31
CA LYS A 37 -9.83 2.77 29.08
C LYS A 37 -9.75 1.25 28.95
N GLU A 38 -10.88 0.56 29.09
CA GLU A 38 -10.95 -0.91 29.00
C GLU A 38 -10.40 -1.43 27.66
N ASN A 39 -10.79 -0.80 26.55
CA ASN A 39 -10.29 -1.14 25.21
C ASN A 39 -8.78 -0.85 25.05
N ILE A 40 -8.28 0.19 25.72
CA ILE A 40 -6.86 0.57 25.67
C ILE A 40 -6.01 -0.38 26.53
N ASP A 41 -6.56 -0.86 27.64
CA ASP A 41 -5.90 -1.80 28.55
C ASP A 41 -5.94 -3.24 28.03
N GLU A 42 -7.04 -3.66 27.40
CA GLU A 42 -7.18 -4.98 26.74
C GLU A 42 -6.28 -5.12 25.50
N PHE A 43 -5.85 -3.99 24.91
CA PHE A 43 -5.01 -3.99 23.72
C PHE A 43 -3.59 -4.51 23.99
N SER A 44 -3.40 -5.83 23.87
CA SER A 44 -2.12 -6.52 24.12
C SER A 44 -1.11 -6.45 22.97
N ARG A 45 -1.43 -5.77 21.86
CA ARG A 45 -0.57 -5.75 20.66
C ARG A 45 0.57 -4.74 20.81
N ALA A 46 1.74 -5.07 20.27
CA ALA A 46 2.91 -4.19 20.30
C ALA A 46 2.59 -2.78 19.75
N GLN A 47 2.55 -1.80 20.65
CA GLN A 47 2.26 -0.37 20.42
C GLN A 47 3.28 0.31 19.49
N THR A 48 4.41 -0.34 19.19
CA THR A 48 5.52 0.18 18.38
C THR A 48 5.35 -0.03 16.88
N SER A 49 4.41 -0.87 16.46
CA SER A 49 4.26 -1.25 15.05
C SER A 49 3.29 -0.33 14.32
N LYS A 50 3.84 0.54 13.44
CA LYS A 50 3.07 1.45 12.56
C LYS A 50 2.34 0.75 11.41
N THR A 51 2.52 -0.56 11.25
CA THR A 51 1.90 -1.32 10.16
C THR A 51 0.61 -1.97 10.63
N LEU A 52 -0.40 -2.03 9.76
CA LEU A 52 -1.68 -2.70 10.02
C LEU A 52 -1.55 -4.23 10.23
N LYS A 53 -0.34 -4.79 10.34
CA LYS A 53 -0.02 -6.22 10.58
C LYS A 53 -1.08 -7.21 10.04
N GLY A 54 -1.39 -7.10 8.75
CA GLY A 54 -2.31 -8.00 8.06
C GLY A 54 -3.82 -7.70 8.20
N GLN A 55 -4.24 -6.65 8.91
CA GLN A 55 -5.64 -6.19 8.99
C GLN A 55 -6.07 -5.34 7.77
N ARG A 56 -5.53 -5.63 6.58
CA ARG A 56 -6.18 -5.17 5.36
C ARG A 56 -7.43 -6.02 5.14
N ALA A 57 -8.46 -5.46 4.53
CA ALA A 57 -9.61 -6.24 4.08
C ALA A 57 -9.07 -7.41 3.26
N LYS A 58 -9.34 -8.64 3.72
CA LYS A 58 -8.96 -9.84 2.97
C LYS A 58 -9.72 -9.76 1.65
N SER A 59 -8.99 -9.75 0.54
CA SER A 59 -9.60 -9.85 -0.79
C SER A 59 -10.55 -11.05 -0.79
N ILE A 60 -11.78 -10.86 -1.30
CA ILE A 60 -12.77 -11.95 -1.46
C ILE A 60 -12.14 -13.11 -2.26
N MET A 61 -11.24 -12.77 -3.16
CA MET A 61 -10.50 -13.73 -3.96
C MET A 61 -9.09 -13.93 -3.36
N PRO A 62 -8.76 -15.14 -2.84
CA PRO A 62 -7.47 -15.42 -2.23
C PRO A 62 -6.27 -15.23 -3.17
N PHE A 63 -6.51 -15.29 -4.49
CA PHE A 63 -5.52 -15.18 -5.55
C PHE A 63 -5.67 -13.89 -6.38
N ALA A 64 -6.35 -12.87 -5.86
CA ALA A 64 -6.56 -11.61 -6.60
C ALA A 64 -5.25 -10.99 -7.10
N HIS A 65 -4.17 -11.12 -6.33
CA HIS A 65 -2.86 -10.62 -6.73
C HIS A 65 -2.34 -11.36 -7.97
N ASP A 66 -2.38 -12.69 -7.94
CA ASP A 66 -1.92 -13.54 -9.05
C ASP A 66 -2.77 -13.32 -10.30
N MET A 67 -4.09 -13.15 -10.13
CA MET A 67 -5.00 -12.83 -11.23
C MET A 67 -4.66 -11.49 -11.88
N VAL A 68 -4.39 -10.45 -11.08
CA VAL A 68 -3.98 -9.14 -11.60
C VAL A 68 -2.63 -9.23 -12.31
N THR A 69 -1.69 -10.03 -11.81
CA THR A 69 -0.40 -10.27 -12.47
C THR A 69 -0.62 -10.95 -13.82
N PHE A 70 -1.40 -12.03 -13.85
CA PHE A 70 -1.76 -12.73 -15.08
C PHE A 70 -2.42 -11.80 -16.11
N MET A 71 -3.42 -11.00 -15.71
CA MET A 71 -4.08 -10.05 -16.60
C MET A 71 -3.09 -9.01 -17.17
N LYS A 72 -2.13 -8.56 -16.37
CA LYS A 72 -1.09 -7.64 -16.83
C LYS A 72 -0.14 -8.30 -17.82
N ASP A 73 0.21 -9.57 -17.60
CA ASP A 73 1.12 -10.30 -18.48
C ASP A 73 0.46 -10.59 -19.82
N VAL A 74 -0.79 -11.05 -19.83
CA VAL A 74 -1.60 -11.21 -21.05
C VAL A 74 -1.68 -9.89 -21.82
N ARG A 75 -1.99 -8.78 -21.13
CA ARG A 75 -2.04 -7.46 -21.78
C ARG A 75 -0.72 -7.08 -22.46
N ARG A 76 0.42 -7.30 -21.80
CA ARG A 76 1.76 -6.99 -22.37
C ARG A 76 2.04 -7.82 -23.61
N GLU A 77 1.64 -9.08 -23.63
CA GLU A 77 1.81 -9.97 -24.78
C GLU A 77 0.88 -9.58 -25.94
N GLU A 78 -0.39 -9.31 -25.64
CA GLU A 78 -1.39 -8.87 -26.62
C GLU A 78 -1.01 -7.57 -27.32
N GLU A 79 -0.47 -6.59 -26.58
CA GLU A 79 0.02 -5.32 -27.14
C GLU A 79 1.11 -5.57 -28.21
N VAL A 80 2.03 -6.50 -27.96
CA VAL A 80 3.07 -6.86 -28.94
C VAL A 80 2.48 -7.61 -30.13
N LEU A 81 1.55 -8.52 -29.90
CA LEU A 81 0.85 -9.25 -30.96
C LEU A 81 0.07 -8.29 -31.88
N TRP A 82 -0.60 -7.29 -31.30
CA TRP A 82 -1.29 -6.25 -32.05
C TRP A 82 -0.33 -5.46 -32.94
N LEU A 83 0.81 -5.04 -32.40
CA LEU A 83 1.81 -4.29 -33.15
C LEU A 83 2.39 -5.11 -34.32
N LYS A 84 2.64 -6.41 -34.08
CA LYS A 84 3.06 -7.37 -35.11
C LYS A 84 1.95 -7.65 -36.14
N ARG A 85 0.67 -7.48 -35.81
CA ARG A 85 -0.44 -7.63 -36.76
C ARG A 85 -0.58 -6.40 -37.66
N VAL A 86 -0.51 -5.20 -37.07
CA VAL A 86 -0.67 -3.93 -37.80
C VAL A 86 0.53 -3.65 -38.72
N GLN A 87 1.71 -4.18 -38.41
CA GLN A 87 2.95 -4.00 -39.18
C GLN A 87 3.19 -2.55 -39.63
N PRO A 88 3.26 -1.56 -38.71
CA PRO A 88 3.56 -0.19 -39.08
C PRO A 88 4.85 -0.09 -39.89
N ARG A 89 4.94 0.87 -40.81
CA ARG A 89 6.10 1.03 -41.72
C ARG A 89 7.44 1.14 -40.99
N TRP A 90 7.45 1.71 -39.79
CA TRP A 90 8.64 1.85 -38.96
C TRP A 90 9.08 0.55 -38.26
N LEU A 91 8.20 -0.45 -38.12
CA LEU A 91 8.44 -1.65 -37.32
C LEU A 91 9.51 -2.55 -37.94
N ARG A 92 9.47 -2.74 -39.26
CA ARG A 92 10.44 -3.57 -39.99
C ARG A 92 11.89 -3.07 -39.81
N PRO A 93 12.23 -1.82 -40.16
CA PRO A 93 13.60 -1.31 -39.96
C PRO A 93 13.99 -1.20 -38.48
N TYR A 94 13.02 -1.17 -37.55
CA TYR A 94 13.31 -1.21 -36.11
C TYR A 94 13.77 -2.60 -35.65
N LEU A 95 13.19 -3.66 -36.23
CA LEU A 95 13.48 -5.05 -35.88
C LEU A 95 14.70 -5.63 -36.60
N THR A 96 15.10 -5.09 -37.76
CA THR A 96 16.23 -5.62 -38.57
C THR A 96 17.56 -5.69 -37.82
N ASN A 97 17.76 -4.84 -36.81
CA ASN A 97 19.01 -4.79 -36.02
C ASN A 97 18.98 -5.69 -34.77
N LYS A 98 17.93 -6.48 -34.57
CA LYS A 98 17.80 -7.39 -33.41
C LYS A 98 18.38 -8.74 -33.76
N LYS A 99 19.10 -9.33 -32.79
CA LYS A 99 19.91 -10.53 -33.00
C LYS A 99 19.10 -11.83 -32.96
N SER A 100 17.94 -11.83 -32.30
CA SER A 100 17.11 -13.02 -32.11
C SER A 100 15.64 -12.64 -31.90
N PRO A 101 14.69 -13.57 -32.11
CA PRO A 101 13.27 -13.36 -31.85
C PRO A 101 12.95 -12.94 -30.41
N GLU A 102 13.70 -13.45 -29.42
CA GLU A 102 13.57 -13.04 -28.02
C GLU A 102 14.07 -11.62 -27.77
N SER A 103 15.16 -11.22 -28.45
CA SER A 103 15.68 -9.86 -28.43
C SER A 103 14.71 -8.87 -29.07
N GLU A 104 14.05 -9.26 -30.15
CA GLU A 104 12.96 -8.51 -30.79
C GLU A 104 11.79 -8.31 -29.82
N LEU A 105 11.28 -9.40 -29.23
CA LEU A 105 10.18 -9.37 -28.28
C LEU A 105 10.49 -8.44 -27.09
N SER A 106 11.67 -8.60 -26.50
CA SER A 106 12.14 -7.78 -25.38
C SER A 106 12.26 -6.30 -25.75
N ALA A 107 12.72 -6.00 -26.96
CA ALA A 107 12.83 -4.62 -27.45
C ALA A 107 11.45 -3.97 -27.64
N LEU A 108 10.49 -4.71 -28.21
CA LEU A 108 9.12 -4.24 -28.37
C LEU A 108 8.42 -4.00 -27.04
N MET A 109 8.54 -4.94 -26.09
CA MET A 109 8.00 -4.77 -24.73
C MET A 109 8.55 -3.52 -24.05
N ARG A 110 9.87 -3.27 -24.15
CA ARG A 110 10.49 -2.06 -23.57
C ARG A 110 10.03 -0.78 -24.25
N LEU A 111 9.84 -0.80 -25.57
CA LEU A 111 9.35 0.34 -26.33
C LEU A 111 7.92 0.73 -25.89
N LEU A 112 7.04 -0.26 -25.78
CA LEU A 112 5.65 -0.06 -25.34
C LEU A 112 5.56 0.39 -23.88
N GLN A 113 6.39 -0.18 -23.00
CA GLN A 113 6.47 0.27 -21.60
C GLN A 113 6.90 1.74 -21.48
N ARG A 114 7.88 2.18 -22.28
CA ARG A 114 8.31 3.58 -22.30
C ARG A 114 7.23 4.52 -22.83
N LEU A 115 6.41 4.05 -23.77
CA LEU A 115 5.26 4.82 -24.27
C LEU A 115 4.17 4.95 -23.20
N ALA A 116 3.85 3.86 -22.49
CA ALA A 116 2.83 3.86 -21.44
C ALA A 116 3.22 4.64 -20.17
N ALA A 117 4.52 4.88 -19.96
CA ALA A 117 5.04 5.65 -18.83
C ALA A 117 5.16 7.16 -19.12
N ARG A 118 4.87 7.60 -20.35
CA ARG A 118 4.75 9.02 -20.72
C ARG A 118 3.33 9.50 -20.47
#